data_AF-A0A1Q7IAL5-F1
#
_entry.id   AF-A0A1Q7IAL5-F1
#
_cell.length_a   1.000
_cell.length_b   1.000
_cell.length_c   1.000
_cell.angle_alpha   90.00
_cell.angle_beta   90.00
_cell.angle_gamma   90.00
#
_symmetry.space_group_name_H-M   'P 1'
#
loop_
_entity.id
_entity.type
_entity.pdbx_description
1 polymer ?
#
loop_
_entity_poly.entity_id
_entity_poly.type
_entity_poly.pdbx_seq_one_letter_code
_entity_poly.pdbx_strand_id
1 'polypeptide(L)'
;MQILGPIADSLRMAFFMFWDTLWPLIFGFGLSGAVQAFVSRSQMQRVMGDHRPRTLAIASIFGAASSSCSYAASAMAKSLFQKGADFTTAMVFMLASTNLVIELGLVLWILIGWQFALSEYVGGIIMIGLLALAARFVFPVVVVARARHYLVEHSSATARRDSVHQAAGEAVPLTRRLRSPATWADAASYTMADLVMLRKEMIAGYLIAGFLAVLVPASLWNAIFFHGHGVLTSVENVIVGPLIAILSFVCSIGNVPLAAALWKGGISFGGVVSFIFADLITLPLLLIYRRFYGWAMTLRILAAFWLVMAIAGLATEYLFGVAGLIPATHPAEVVQPSFQWNYTTYLNLIFLGVFGALYWLHRNRVRLGGGAQYAIDPVCGMQVERQLAPASVRRGDQTVFFCSDRCRDRFVANPDRFVTAQPAMTDQPESRRPSMSEQIDPICGMTVEPETAAAKREYAGKTYYFCGPGCAKAFDLKPEAFADTTRSA
;
A
#
# COMPACT_ATOMS: atom_id res chain seq x y z
N MET A 1 22.40 15.74 -35.15
CA MET A 1 23.15 14.83 -34.26
C MET A 1 23.40 15.39 -32.85
N GLN A 2 23.36 16.70 -32.60
CA GLN A 2 23.62 17.30 -31.27
C GLN A 2 22.55 17.01 -30.18
N ILE A 3 21.30 16.70 -30.54
CA ILE A 3 20.21 16.43 -29.57
C ILE A 3 20.09 14.94 -29.21
N LEU A 4 20.56 14.04 -30.09
CA LEU A 4 20.44 12.59 -29.89
C LEU A 4 21.37 12.05 -28.81
N GLY A 5 22.56 12.64 -28.63
CA GLY A 5 23.51 12.25 -27.58
C GLY A 5 22.94 12.42 -26.17
N PRO A 6 22.51 13.64 -25.77
CA PRO A 6 21.98 13.90 -24.44
C PRO A 6 20.73 13.07 -24.09
N ILE A 7 19.87 12.79 -25.08
CA ILE A 7 18.71 11.92 -24.88
C ILE A 7 19.15 10.47 -24.63
N ALA A 8 20.09 9.95 -25.42
CA ALA A 8 20.61 8.59 -25.24
C ALA A 8 21.32 8.45 -23.89
N ASP A 9 22.10 9.45 -23.48
CA ASP A 9 22.79 9.47 -22.19
C ASP A 9 21.79 9.54 -21.01
N SER A 10 20.71 10.31 -21.15
CA SER A 10 19.64 10.39 -20.15
C SER A 10 18.92 9.05 -19.98
N LEU A 11 18.58 8.37 -21.09
CA LEU A 11 17.96 7.04 -21.05
C LEU A 11 18.91 5.98 -20.49
N ARG A 12 20.20 6.07 -20.83
CA ARG A 12 21.25 5.21 -20.27
C ARG A 12 21.36 5.40 -18.76
N MET A 13 21.38 6.65 -18.29
CA MET A 13 21.42 6.97 -16.86
C MET A 13 20.20 6.41 -16.13
N ALA A 14 18.99 6.61 -16.68
CA ALA A 14 17.76 6.04 -16.13
C ALA A 14 17.82 4.51 -16.00
N PHE A 15 18.35 3.83 -17.02
CA PHE A 15 18.51 2.37 -17.01
C PHE A 15 19.49 1.90 -15.93
N PHE A 16 20.65 2.55 -15.80
CA PHE A 16 21.63 2.14 -14.78
C PHE A 16 21.17 2.49 -13.36
N MET A 17 20.40 3.57 -13.17
CA MET A 17 19.71 3.85 -11.90
C MET A 17 18.74 2.72 -11.54
N PHE A 18 17.95 2.25 -12.50
CA PHE A 18 17.07 1.10 -12.31
C PHE A 18 17.86 -0.18 -12.04
N TRP A 19 18.96 -0.41 -12.76
CA TRP A 19 19.82 -1.58 -12.56
C TRP A 19 20.39 -1.61 -11.15
N ASP A 20 20.95 -0.50 -10.66
CA ASP A 20 21.57 -0.43 -9.33
C ASP A 20 20.55 -0.62 -8.18
N THR A 21 19.28 -0.35 -8.46
CA THR A 21 18.17 -0.46 -7.51
C THR A 21 17.26 -1.66 -7.78
N LEU A 22 17.59 -2.56 -8.70
CA LEU A 22 16.73 -3.68 -9.08
C LEU A 22 16.58 -4.72 -7.96
N TRP A 23 17.68 -5.19 -7.39
CA TRP A 23 17.60 -6.21 -6.32
C TRP A 23 16.95 -5.69 -5.02
N PRO A 24 17.21 -4.46 -4.52
CA PRO A 24 16.49 -3.94 -3.37
C PRO A 24 14.99 -3.81 -3.64
N LEU A 25 14.62 -3.44 -4.87
CA LEU A 25 13.23 -3.32 -5.29
C LEU A 25 12.51 -4.67 -5.27
N ILE A 26 13.12 -5.71 -5.83
CA ILE A 26 12.55 -7.06 -5.80
C ILE A 26 12.47 -7.55 -4.34
N PHE A 27 13.51 -7.30 -3.54
CA PHE A 27 13.52 -7.65 -2.13
C PHE A 27 12.38 -6.99 -1.36
N GLY A 28 12.19 -5.68 -1.51
CA GLY A 28 11.21 -4.94 -0.75
C GLY A 28 9.77 -5.21 -1.17
N PHE A 29 9.47 -5.32 -2.47
CA PHE A 29 8.15 -5.79 -2.90
C PHE A 29 7.87 -7.25 -2.50
N GLY A 30 8.91 -8.09 -2.51
CA GLY A 30 8.85 -9.46 -1.99
C GLY A 30 8.52 -9.49 -0.50
N LEU A 31 9.20 -8.65 0.28
CA LEU A 31 8.99 -8.51 1.72
C LEU A 31 7.61 -7.94 2.04
N SER A 32 7.16 -6.90 1.35
CA SER A 32 5.81 -6.34 1.44
C SER A 32 4.75 -7.43 1.20
N GLY A 33 4.88 -8.19 0.11
CA GLY A 33 3.94 -9.27 -0.21
C GLY A 33 3.94 -10.39 0.83
N ALA A 34 5.12 -10.74 1.36
CA ALA A 34 5.23 -11.69 2.47
C ALA A 34 4.52 -11.15 3.72
N VAL A 35 4.79 -9.93 4.13
CA VAL A 35 4.17 -9.32 5.32
C VAL A 35 2.65 -9.26 5.17
N GLN A 36 2.14 -8.86 3.99
CA GLN A 36 0.71 -8.82 3.71
C GLN A 36 0.04 -10.20 3.75
N ALA A 37 0.74 -11.27 3.37
CA ALA A 37 0.23 -12.64 3.45
C ALA A 37 0.33 -13.26 4.86
N PHE A 38 1.38 -12.93 5.61
CA PHE A 38 1.65 -13.54 6.91
C PHE A 38 1.02 -12.78 8.08
N VAL A 39 0.85 -11.46 7.99
CA VAL A 39 0.30 -10.63 9.07
C VAL A 39 -1.20 -10.38 8.85
N SER A 40 -2.02 -10.76 9.83
CA SER A 40 -3.47 -10.59 9.73
C SER A 40 -3.91 -9.14 9.98
N ARG A 41 -4.71 -8.57 9.06
CA ARG A 41 -5.27 -7.19 9.18
C ARG A 41 -6.12 -7.00 10.45
N SER A 42 -6.66 -8.07 11.02
CA SER A 42 -7.47 -8.04 12.24
C SER A 42 -6.65 -7.87 13.53
N GLN A 43 -5.35 -8.19 13.51
CA GLN A 43 -4.45 -7.92 14.64
C GLN A 43 -4.06 -6.44 14.71
N MET A 44 -3.82 -5.79 13.57
CA MET A 44 -3.50 -4.36 13.50
C MET A 44 -4.67 -3.48 14.00
N GLN A 45 -5.91 -3.84 13.65
CA GLN A 45 -7.11 -3.08 14.05
C GLN A 45 -7.38 -3.08 15.56
N ARG A 46 -7.00 -4.15 16.27
CA ARG A 46 -7.30 -4.29 17.71
C ARG A 46 -6.43 -3.42 18.62
N VAL A 47 -5.33 -2.88 18.10
CA VAL A 47 -4.29 -2.23 18.92
C VAL A 47 -4.19 -0.71 18.70
N MET A 48 -4.96 -0.15 17.75
CA MET A 48 -4.83 1.27 17.32
C MET A 48 -5.99 2.18 17.79
N GLY A 49 -6.50 1.96 19.00
CA GLY A 49 -7.69 2.67 19.53
C GLY A 49 -7.43 4.04 20.17
N ASP A 50 -6.17 4.40 20.43
CA ASP A 50 -5.80 5.67 21.06
C ASP A 50 -4.51 6.27 20.44
N HIS A 51 -4.12 7.48 20.85
CA HIS A 51 -2.88 8.15 20.47
C HIS A 51 -1.85 8.21 21.61
N ARG A 52 -1.85 7.23 22.52
CA ARG A 52 -0.84 7.16 23.59
C ARG A 52 0.52 6.76 23.02
N PRO A 53 1.65 7.15 23.66
CA PRO A 53 2.99 6.85 23.14
C PRO A 53 3.22 5.37 22.82
N ARG A 54 2.69 4.47 23.65
CA ARG A 54 2.76 3.02 23.42
C ARG A 54 2.06 2.60 22.11
N THR A 55 0.88 3.14 21.87
CA THR A 55 0.07 2.82 20.68
C THR A 55 0.70 3.41 19.43
N LEU A 56 1.26 4.61 19.52
CA LEU A 56 2.04 5.21 18.43
C LEU A 56 3.26 4.36 18.08
N ALA A 57 4.03 3.89 19.08
CA ALA A 57 5.18 3.01 18.85
C ALA A 57 4.77 1.69 18.18
N ILE A 58 3.66 1.09 18.63
CA ILE A 58 3.12 -0.13 18.02
C ILE A 58 2.69 0.15 16.56
N ALA A 59 2.03 1.27 16.31
CA ALA A 59 1.64 1.67 14.96
C ALA A 59 2.84 1.91 14.05
N SER A 60 3.92 2.49 14.58
CA SER A 60 5.17 2.66 13.84
C SER A 60 5.82 1.32 13.48
N ILE A 61 5.86 0.36 14.40
CA ILE A 61 6.41 -0.98 14.13
C ILE A 61 5.59 -1.70 13.07
N PHE A 62 4.25 -1.68 13.19
CA PHE A 62 3.39 -2.28 12.18
C PHE A 62 3.49 -1.57 10.83
N GLY A 63 3.61 -0.24 10.82
CA GLY A 63 3.84 0.54 9.61
C GLY A 63 5.14 0.12 8.94
N ALA A 64 6.26 0.24 9.65
CA ALA A 64 7.59 -0.13 9.15
C ALA A 64 7.64 -1.57 8.63
N ALA A 65 7.01 -2.51 9.34
CA ALA A 65 6.91 -3.90 8.91
C ALA A 65 6.05 -4.05 7.64
N SER A 66 4.95 -3.30 7.51
CA SER A 66 4.03 -3.38 6.36
C SER A 66 4.69 -3.02 5.03
N SER A 67 5.79 -2.24 5.04
CA SER A 67 6.61 -1.93 3.86
C SER A 67 5.79 -1.48 2.64
N SER A 68 4.70 -0.75 2.87
CA SER A 68 3.72 -0.46 1.83
C SER A 68 4.00 0.88 1.16
N CYS A 69 3.85 0.93 -0.15
CA CYS A 69 3.98 2.19 -0.89
C CYS A 69 3.00 3.27 -0.37
N SER A 70 3.29 4.54 -0.63
CA SER A 70 2.52 5.70 -0.14
C SER A 70 1.02 5.60 -0.47
N TYR A 71 0.66 5.04 -1.64
CA TYR A 71 -0.74 4.78 -2.01
C TYR A 71 -1.40 3.69 -1.16
N ALA A 72 -0.76 2.53 -1.03
CA ALA A 72 -1.27 1.42 -0.22
C ALA A 72 -1.34 1.81 1.27
N ALA A 73 -0.31 2.49 1.78
CA ALA A 73 -0.26 3.05 3.13
C ALA A 73 -1.43 4.01 3.38
N SER A 74 -1.72 4.93 2.46
CA SER A 74 -2.85 5.86 2.59
C SER A 74 -4.22 5.17 2.59
N ALA A 75 -4.40 4.14 1.76
CA ALA A 75 -5.63 3.37 1.70
C ALA A 75 -5.84 2.57 3.00
N MET A 76 -4.78 1.96 3.54
CA MET A 76 -4.82 1.25 4.81
C MET A 76 -5.08 2.19 5.99
N ALA A 77 -4.41 3.35 6.03
CA ALA A 77 -4.64 4.36 7.07
C ALA A 77 -6.08 4.87 7.06
N LYS A 78 -6.64 5.14 5.88
CA LYS A 78 -8.07 5.46 5.72
C LYS A 78 -8.95 4.34 6.27
N SER A 79 -8.68 3.08 5.89
CA SER A 79 -9.47 1.93 6.34
C SER A 79 -9.42 1.74 7.86
N LEU A 80 -8.24 1.90 8.47
CA LEU A 80 -8.05 1.86 9.92
C LEU A 80 -8.87 2.96 10.60
N PHE A 81 -8.78 4.19 10.11
CA PHE A 81 -9.53 5.32 10.66
C PHE A 81 -11.04 5.16 10.52
N GLN A 82 -11.52 4.66 9.37
CA GLN A 82 -12.93 4.33 9.15
C GLN A 82 -13.44 3.27 10.12
N LYS A 83 -12.61 2.28 10.46
CA LYS A 83 -12.93 1.19 11.39
C LYS A 83 -12.80 1.58 12.87
N GLY A 84 -12.57 2.86 13.15
CA GLY A 84 -12.59 3.38 14.51
C GLY A 84 -11.22 3.71 15.10
N ALA A 85 -10.11 3.42 14.41
CA ALA A 85 -8.78 3.78 14.89
C ALA A 85 -8.63 5.30 15.10
N ASP A 86 -7.74 5.70 16.00
CA ASP A 86 -7.38 7.10 16.19
C ASP A 86 -6.73 7.66 14.90
N PHE A 87 -7.09 8.90 14.53
CA PHE A 87 -6.61 9.52 13.30
C PHE A 87 -5.09 9.71 13.31
N THR A 88 -4.53 10.16 14.42
CA THR A 88 -3.09 10.38 14.59
C THR A 88 -2.34 9.07 14.47
N THR A 89 -2.84 8.02 15.11
CA THR A 89 -2.26 6.67 15.04
C THR A 89 -2.31 6.12 13.62
N ALA A 90 -3.39 6.37 12.87
CA ALA A 90 -3.47 6.00 11.46
C ALA A 90 -2.46 6.77 10.58
N MET A 91 -2.23 8.06 10.85
CA MET A 91 -1.23 8.86 10.15
C MET A 91 0.20 8.42 10.51
N VAL A 92 0.47 8.09 11.78
CA VAL A 92 1.77 7.55 12.22
C VAL A 92 2.05 6.19 11.59
N PHE A 93 1.04 5.31 11.51
CA PHE A 93 1.15 4.05 10.77
C PHE A 93 1.50 4.30 9.29
N MET A 94 0.79 5.24 8.65
CA MET A 94 1.04 5.60 7.24
C MET A 94 2.47 6.08 7.02
N LEU A 95 2.94 6.97 7.89
CA LEU A 95 4.28 7.57 7.84
C LEU A 95 5.38 6.55 8.10
N ALA A 96 5.22 5.70 9.11
CA ALA A 96 6.18 4.63 9.35
C ALA A 96 6.20 3.60 8.20
N SER A 97 5.05 3.36 7.56
CA SER A 97 4.94 2.44 6.43
C SER A 97 5.65 2.90 5.17
N THR A 98 6.03 4.18 5.07
CA THR A 98 6.75 4.72 3.92
C THR A 98 8.20 5.06 4.26
N ASN A 99 8.45 5.65 5.43
CA ASN A 99 9.74 6.25 5.78
C ASN A 99 10.60 5.41 6.74
N LEU A 100 10.04 4.39 7.41
CA LEU A 100 10.82 3.47 8.25
C LEU A 100 11.04 2.10 7.60
N VAL A 101 10.86 2.03 6.29
CA VAL A 101 10.96 0.79 5.53
C VAL A 101 12.42 0.39 5.32
N ILE A 102 12.71 -0.89 5.49
CA ILE A 102 14.06 -1.45 5.30
C ILE A 102 14.54 -1.28 3.86
N GLU A 103 13.65 -1.49 2.89
CA GLU A 103 13.92 -1.31 1.46
C GLU A 103 14.44 0.09 1.13
N LEU A 104 13.77 1.15 1.60
CA LEU A 104 14.18 2.52 1.33
C LEU A 104 15.58 2.80 1.88
N GLY A 105 15.87 2.36 3.11
CA GLY A 105 17.21 2.49 3.68
C GLY A 105 18.29 1.74 2.92
N LEU A 106 18.00 0.55 2.37
CA LEU A 106 18.93 -0.17 1.50
C LEU A 106 19.21 0.60 0.20
N VAL A 107 18.17 1.15 -0.44
CA VAL A 107 18.32 1.95 -1.65
C VAL A 107 19.15 3.21 -1.39
N LEU A 108 18.89 3.90 -0.27
CA LEU A 108 19.68 5.07 0.16
C LEU A 108 21.14 4.71 0.42
N TRP A 109 21.39 3.59 1.10
CA TRP A 109 22.74 3.10 1.38
C TRP A 109 23.53 2.95 0.09
N ILE A 110 22.95 2.29 -0.92
CA ILE A 110 23.62 1.98 -2.18
C ILE A 110 23.88 3.23 -3.01
N LEU A 111 22.90 4.13 -3.12
CA LEU A 111 22.99 5.27 -4.05
C LEU A 111 23.72 6.49 -3.48
N ILE A 112 23.50 6.81 -2.20
CA ILE A 112 24.04 8.05 -1.59
C ILE A 112 24.78 7.83 -0.28
N GLY A 113 24.87 6.59 0.19
CA GLY A 113 25.69 6.18 1.31
C GLY A 113 24.91 5.83 2.58
N TRP A 114 25.57 5.11 3.49
CA TRP A 114 24.97 4.62 4.73
C TRP A 114 24.52 5.75 5.67
N GLN A 115 25.15 6.94 5.58
CA GLN A 115 24.77 8.08 6.41
C GLN A 115 23.35 8.55 6.10
N PHE A 116 22.97 8.58 4.82
CA PHE A 116 21.60 8.91 4.42
C PHE A 116 20.62 7.82 4.84
N ALA A 117 20.99 6.54 4.70
CA ALA A 117 20.18 5.44 5.20
C ALA A 117 19.93 5.54 6.72
N LEU A 118 20.97 5.84 7.51
CA LEU A 118 20.81 6.05 8.95
C LEU A 118 19.96 7.29 9.26
N SER A 119 20.15 8.37 8.49
CA SER A 119 19.40 9.61 8.67
C SER A 119 17.91 9.44 8.38
N GLU A 120 17.54 8.56 7.46
CA GLU A 120 16.15 8.21 7.17
C GLU A 120 15.48 7.61 8.42
N TYR A 121 16.13 6.63 9.07
CA TYR A 121 15.58 6.01 10.27
C TYR A 121 15.53 6.96 11.47
N VAL A 122 16.60 7.73 11.70
CA VAL A 122 16.66 8.71 12.79
C VAL A 122 15.62 9.80 12.57
N GLY A 123 15.60 10.40 11.39
CA GLY A 123 14.66 11.46 11.04
C GLY A 123 13.22 10.96 10.98
N GLY A 124 12.96 9.72 10.53
CA GLY A 124 11.65 9.09 10.59
C GLY A 124 11.10 8.94 12.01
N ILE A 125 11.95 8.55 12.98
CA ILE A 125 11.58 8.49 14.40
C ILE A 125 11.28 9.90 14.95
N ILE A 126 12.11 10.89 14.61
CA ILE A 126 11.89 12.29 14.98
C ILE A 126 10.55 12.77 14.40
N MET A 127 10.29 12.45 13.14
CA MET A 127 9.09 12.83 12.39
C MET A 127 7.83 12.28 13.05
N ILE A 128 7.84 11.03 13.53
CA ILE A 128 6.73 10.43 14.28
C ILE A 128 6.46 11.21 15.58
N GLY A 129 7.51 11.54 16.34
CA GLY A 129 7.39 12.33 17.56
C GLY A 129 6.83 13.73 17.31
N LEU A 130 7.33 14.41 16.28
CA LEU A 130 6.86 15.73 15.86
C LEU A 130 5.42 15.69 15.37
N LEU A 131 5.04 14.68 14.59
CA LEU A 131 3.65 14.50 14.13
C LEU A 131 2.71 14.28 15.31
N ALA A 132 3.10 13.46 16.29
CA ALA A 132 2.30 13.24 17.50
C ALA A 132 2.06 14.53 18.28
N LEU A 133 3.07 15.40 18.36
CA LEU A 133 2.96 16.71 19.01
C LEU A 133 2.10 17.67 18.18
N ALA A 134 2.35 17.79 16.88
CA ALA A 134 1.63 18.67 15.98
C ALA A 134 0.15 18.29 15.86
N ALA A 135 -0.15 16.99 15.87
CA ALA A 135 -1.51 16.46 15.77
C ALA A 135 -2.45 17.00 16.86
N ARG A 136 -1.93 17.27 18.07
CA ARG A 136 -2.72 17.86 19.17
C ARG A 136 -3.29 19.23 18.83
N PHE A 137 -2.62 19.98 17.96
CA PHE A 137 -3.02 21.34 17.57
C PHE A 137 -3.69 21.36 16.19
N VAL A 138 -3.19 20.55 15.25
CA VAL A 138 -3.66 20.58 13.85
C VAL A 138 -4.94 19.77 13.64
N PHE A 139 -5.17 18.73 14.46
CA PHE A 139 -6.32 17.83 14.32
C PHE A 139 -7.26 17.88 15.54
N PRO A 140 -7.94 19.01 15.81
CA PRO A 140 -8.89 19.10 16.92
C PRO A 140 -10.04 18.11 16.73
N VAL A 141 -10.58 17.60 17.85
CA VAL A 141 -11.60 16.53 17.89
C VAL A 141 -12.78 16.82 16.97
N VAL A 142 -13.23 18.07 16.88
CA VAL A 142 -14.34 18.49 16.02
C VAL A 142 -14.05 18.28 14.53
N VAL A 143 -12.81 18.54 14.11
CA VAL A 143 -12.38 18.38 12.70
C VAL A 143 -12.25 16.90 12.36
N VAL A 144 -11.65 16.11 13.25
CA VAL A 144 -11.51 14.66 13.08
C VAL A 144 -12.88 13.99 13.03
N ALA A 145 -13.82 14.40 13.88
CA ALA A 145 -15.19 13.91 13.86
C ALA A 145 -15.89 14.22 12.53
N ARG A 146 -15.76 15.46 12.00
CA ARG A 146 -16.30 15.81 10.67
C ARG A 146 -15.67 14.98 9.55
N ALA A 147 -14.36 14.73 9.59
CA ALA A 147 -13.69 13.88 8.61
C ALA A 147 -14.22 12.44 8.67
N ARG A 148 -14.48 11.90 9.87
CA ARG A 148 -15.11 10.58 10.05
C ARG A 148 -16.55 10.57 9.51
N HIS A 149 -17.36 11.59 9.83
CA HIS A 149 -18.71 11.70 9.28
C HIS A 149 -18.70 11.79 7.75
N TYR A 150 -17.83 12.62 7.17
CA TYR A 150 -17.66 12.72 5.72
C TYR A 150 -17.33 11.36 5.09
N LEU A 151 -16.43 10.59 5.71
CA LEU A 151 -16.07 9.24 5.26
C LEU A 151 -17.22 8.22 5.38
N VAL A 152 -18.07 8.32 6.41
CA VAL A 152 -19.21 7.43 6.64
C VAL A 152 -20.39 7.78 5.74
N GLU A 153 -20.63 9.07 5.50
CA GLU A 153 -21.70 9.57 4.62
C GLU A 153 -21.37 9.33 3.15
N HIS A 154 -20.11 9.50 2.75
CA HIS A 154 -19.64 9.19 1.40
C HIS A 154 -19.25 7.72 1.19
N SER A 155 -19.29 6.89 2.25
CA SER A 155 -19.38 5.44 2.08
C SER A 155 -20.87 5.08 1.97
N SER A 156 -21.32 4.78 0.75
CA SER A 156 -22.73 4.39 0.53
C SER A 156 -23.16 3.25 1.46
N ALA A 157 -24.46 3.22 1.83
CA ALA A 157 -25.15 2.52 2.92
C ALA A 157 -24.94 0.99 3.13
N THR A 158 -23.90 0.37 2.55
CA THR A 158 -23.61 -1.06 2.67
C THR A 158 -22.76 -1.39 3.91
N ALA A 159 -22.06 -0.41 4.50
CA ALA A 159 -21.25 -0.61 5.71
C ALA A 159 -22.05 -1.08 6.95
N ARG A 160 -23.40 -0.99 6.93
CA ARG A 160 -24.25 -1.56 7.99
C ARG A 160 -24.34 -3.09 7.96
N ARG A 161 -23.96 -3.77 6.85
CA ARG A 161 -23.95 -5.25 6.78
C ARG A 161 -22.63 -5.90 7.20
N ASP A 162 -21.55 -5.14 7.30
CA ASP A 162 -20.21 -5.68 7.62
C ASP A 162 -19.99 -5.96 9.12
N SER A 163 -20.94 -5.62 9.98
CA SER A 163 -20.83 -5.84 11.43
C SER A 163 -21.27 -7.24 11.89
N VAL A 164 -21.82 -8.09 11.01
CA VAL A 164 -22.44 -9.37 11.42
C VAL A 164 -21.74 -10.62 10.88
N HIS A 165 -20.77 -10.52 9.97
CA HIS A 165 -19.99 -11.67 9.50
C HIS A 165 -18.50 -11.56 9.80
N GLN A 166 -18.19 -11.39 11.08
CA GLN A 166 -16.91 -11.83 11.62
C GLN A 166 -17.06 -13.28 12.08
N ALA A 167 -17.11 -14.21 11.12
CA ALA A 167 -16.85 -15.60 11.44
C ALA A 167 -15.38 -15.64 11.90
N ALA A 168 -15.19 -16.01 13.15
CA ALA A 168 -13.88 -16.25 13.74
C ALA A 168 -13.15 -17.33 12.94
N GLY A 169 -12.40 -16.91 11.92
CA GLY A 169 -11.35 -17.75 11.36
C GLY A 169 -10.32 -17.93 12.46
N GLU A 170 -10.21 -19.15 12.98
CA GLU A 170 -9.16 -19.53 13.92
C GLU A 170 -7.83 -18.96 13.43
N ALA A 171 -7.12 -18.26 14.32
CA ALA A 171 -5.80 -17.71 14.01
C ALA A 171 -4.84 -18.86 13.72
N VAL A 172 -4.73 -19.25 12.44
CA VAL A 172 -3.80 -20.29 12.01
C VAL A 172 -2.40 -19.86 12.46
N PRO A 173 -1.69 -20.67 13.27
CA PRO A 173 -0.39 -20.30 13.82
C PRO A 173 0.62 -20.00 12.70
N LEU A 174 1.49 -19.00 12.94
CA LEU A 174 2.46 -18.49 11.96
C LEU A 174 3.32 -19.60 11.34
N THR A 175 3.67 -20.63 12.10
CA THR A 175 4.43 -21.80 11.65
C THR A 175 3.71 -22.63 10.59
N ARG A 176 2.38 -22.74 10.67
CA ARG A 176 1.56 -23.45 9.69
C ARG A 176 1.32 -22.61 8.44
N ARG A 177 1.28 -21.28 8.57
CA ARG A 177 1.24 -20.34 7.45
C ARG A 177 2.55 -20.33 6.64
N LEU A 178 3.70 -20.27 7.33
CA LEU A 178 5.02 -20.31 6.71
C LEU A 178 5.30 -21.59 5.91
N ARG A 179 4.69 -22.72 6.30
CA ARG A 179 4.82 -24.00 5.60
C ARG A 179 3.77 -24.24 4.51
N SER A 180 2.80 -23.33 4.34
CA SER A 180 1.72 -23.48 3.38
C SER A 180 2.11 -22.95 2.00
N PRO A 181 2.12 -23.79 0.94
CA PRO A 181 2.34 -23.32 -0.43
C PRO A 181 1.30 -22.28 -0.89
N ALA A 182 0.08 -22.37 -0.38
CA ALA A 182 -0.99 -21.41 -0.67
C ALA A 182 -0.64 -20.00 -0.17
N THR A 183 -0.09 -19.89 1.04
CA THR A 183 0.28 -18.59 1.63
C THR A 183 1.46 -17.95 0.90
N TRP A 184 2.42 -18.74 0.43
CA TRP A 184 3.50 -18.24 -0.43
C TRP A 184 3.00 -17.80 -1.82
N ALA A 185 2.01 -18.49 -2.38
CA ALA A 185 1.38 -18.06 -3.62
C ALA A 185 0.54 -16.78 -3.45
N ASP A 186 -0.08 -16.60 -2.28
CA ASP A 186 -0.75 -15.34 -1.91
C ASP A 186 0.27 -14.21 -1.74
N ALA A 187 1.39 -14.45 -1.03
CA ALA A 187 2.50 -13.49 -0.89
C ALA A 187 3.04 -13.03 -2.25
N ALA A 188 3.32 -13.99 -3.14
CA ALA A 188 3.76 -13.70 -4.50
C ALA A 188 2.71 -12.92 -5.30
N SER A 189 1.42 -13.18 -5.06
CA SER A 189 0.33 -12.42 -5.70
C SER A 189 0.28 -10.97 -5.21
N TYR A 190 0.51 -10.72 -3.93
CA TYR A 190 0.63 -9.35 -3.39
C TYR A 190 1.81 -8.62 -4.00
N THR A 191 2.99 -9.26 -4.03
CA THR A 191 4.19 -8.70 -4.65
C THR A 191 3.94 -8.31 -6.12
N MET A 192 3.30 -9.18 -6.90
CA MET A 192 3.00 -8.88 -8.30
C MET A 192 1.95 -7.78 -8.45
N ALA A 193 0.95 -7.73 -7.57
CA ALA A 193 -0.05 -6.67 -7.58
C ALA A 193 0.58 -5.29 -7.30
N ASP A 194 1.47 -5.20 -6.29
CA ASP A 194 2.18 -3.97 -5.94
C ASP A 194 3.07 -3.49 -7.10
N LEU A 195 3.81 -4.41 -7.73
CA LEU A 195 4.64 -4.13 -8.90
C LEU A 195 3.81 -3.64 -10.10
N VAL A 196 2.72 -4.33 -10.43
CA VAL A 196 1.84 -3.93 -11.52
C VAL A 196 1.24 -2.56 -11.22
N MET A 197 0.82 -2.29 -9.98
CA MET A 197 0.26 -1.01 -9.60
C MET A 197 1.24 0.15 -9.80
N LEU A 198 2.51 -0.02 -9.40
CA LEU A 198 3.51 1.07 -9.36
C LEU A 198 4.40 1.16 -10.61
N ARG A 199 4.26 0.24 -11.57
CA ARG A 199 5.17 0.16 -12.73
C ARG A 199 5.27 1.46 -13.52
N LYS A 200 4.17 2.21 -13.65
CA LYS A 200 4.14 3.43 -14.48
C LYS A 200 4.87 4.57 -13.78
N GLU A 201 4.64 4.70 -12.48
CA GLU A 201 5.24 5.68 -11.59
C GLU A 201 6.75 5.42 -11.45
N MET A 202 7.15 4.16 -11.32
CA MET A 202 8.57 3.79 -11.28
C MET A 202 9.28 4.10 -12.59
N ILE A 203 8.69 3.73 -13.74
CA ILE A 203 9.25 4.07 -15.06
C ILE A 203 9.38 5.59 -15.20
N ALA A 204 8.32 6.34 -14.87
CA ALA A 204 8.35 7.80 -14.92
C ALA A 204 9.43 8.38 -14.00
N GLY A 205 9.56 7.86 -12.77
CA GLY A 205 10.56 8.28 -11.79
C GLY A 205 12.00 8.11 -12.30
N TYR A 206 12.36 6.91 -12.79
CA TYR A 206 13.70 6.67 -13.33
C TYR A 206 13.97 7.50 -14.58
N LEU A 207 12.99 7.67 -15.47
CA LEU A 207 13.13 8.51 -16.66
C LEU A 207 13.35 9.98 -16.27
N ILE A 208 12.52 10.53 -15.40
CA ILE A 208 12.66 11.91 -14.93
C ILE A 208 14.02 12.11 -14.26
N ALA A 209 14.43 11.19 -13.37
CA ALA A 209 15.71 11.25 -12.70
C ALA A 209 16.89 11.18 -13.69
N GLY A 210 16.86 10.29 -14.67
CA GLY A 210 17.91 10.19 -15.70
C GLY A 210 18.02 11.45 -16.56
N PHE A 211 16.88 12.03 -16.96
CA PHE A 211 16.87 13.31 -17.71
C PHE A 211 17.34 14.48 -16.85
N LEU A 212 16.93 14.56 -15.59
CA LEU A 212 17.39 15.61 -14.67
C LEU A 212 18.91 15.49 -14.40
N ALA A 213 19.42 14.27 -14.21
CA ALA A 213 20.83 14.04 -13.92
C ALA A 213 21.76 14.42 -15.08
N VAL A 214 21.30 14.34 -16.33
CA VAL A 214 22.11 14.63 -17.53
C VAL A 214 21.84 16.02 -18.09
N LEU A 215 20.57 16.45 -18.15
CA LEU A 215 20.18 17.70 -18.82
C LEU A 215 20.17 18.91 -17.91
N VAL A 216 20.01 18.74 -16.60
CA VAL A 216 19.97 19.88 -15.67
C VAL A 216 21.38 20.17 -15.14
N PRO A 217 21.99 21.31 -15.52
CA PRO A 217 23.30 21.68 -15.03
C PRO A 217 23.27 21.95 -13.53
N ALA A 218 24.38 21.67 -12.84
CA ALA A 218 24.53 22.02 -11.43
C ALA A 218 24.31 23.52 -11.15
N SER A 219 24.61 24.40 -12.12
CA SER A 219 24.36 25.84 -11.99
C SER A 219 22.88 26.21 -11.86
N LEU A 220 21.96 25.42 -12.42
CA LEU A 220 20.53 25.66 -12.25
C LEU A 220 20.10 25.32 -10.82
N TRP A 221 20.61 24.22 -10.26
CA TRP A 221 20.39 23.89 -8.85
C TRP A 221 20.98 24.98 -7.94
N ASN A 222 22.17 25.46 -8.24
CA ASN A 222 22.80 26.55 -7.49
C ASN A 222 22.07 27.90 -7.57
N ALA A 223 21.21 28.10 -8.57
CA ALA A 223 20.37 29.28 -8.69
C ALA A 223 19.06 29.15 -7.91
N ILE A 224 18.58 27.92 -7.69
CA ILE A 224 17.34 27.63 -6.97
C ILE A 224 17.59 27.55 -5.46
N PHE A 225 18.78 27.12 -5.03
CA PHE A 225 19.15 26.97 -3.62
C PHE A 225 20.28 27.94 -3.23
N PHE A 226 20.10 28.72 -2.18
CA PHE A 226 21.15 29.64 -1.74
C PHE A 226 22.28 28.89 -1.03
N HIS A 227 23.53 29.08 -1.46
CA HIS A 227 24.70 28.47 -0.81
C HIS A 227 25.46 29.43 0.11
N GLY A 228 26.16 28.89 1.10
CA GLY A 228 27.22 29.59 1.82
C GLY A 228 26.80 30.47 2.99
N HIS A 229 25.53 30.45 3.42
CA HIS A 229 25.02 31.30 4.51
C HIS A 229 24.82 30.53 5.83
N GLY A 230 25.51 29.40 5.99
CA GLY A 230 25.42 28.55 7.19
C GLY A 230 24.00 28.04 7.45
N VAL A 231 23.46 28.31 8.63
CA VAL A 231 22.14 27.82 9.08
C VAL A 231 20.99 28.30 8.17
N LEU A 232 21.10 29.49 7.57
CA LEU A 232 20.03 30.05 6.74
C LEU A 232 19.82 29.24 5.46
N THR A 233 20.91 28.78 4.85
CA THR A 233 20.88 27.83 3.71
C THR A 233 20.18 26.54 4.11
N SER A 234 20.49 25.98 5.27
CA SER A 234 19.86 24.73 5.73
C SER A 234 18.36 24.89 5.96
N VAL A 235 17.92 26.01 6.58
CA VAL A 235 16.51 26.31 6.84
C VAL A 235 15.71 26.45 5.53
N GLU A 236 16.26 27.17 4.56
CA GLU A 236 15.62 27.31 3.26
C GLU A 236 15.53 25.95 2.53
N ASN A 237 16.64 25.20 2.51
CA ASN A 237 16.69 23.91 1.82
C ASN A 237 15.67 22.90 2.39
N VAL A 238 15.48 22.85 3.72
CA VAL A 238 14.49 21.95 4.34
C VAL A 238 13.04 22.35 4.07
N ILE A 239 12.81 23.63 3.73
CA ILE A 239 11.50 24.17 3.37
C ILE A 239 11.22 23.90 1.89
N VAL A 240 12.21 24.13 1.03
CA VAL A 240 12.11 24.00 -0.43
C VAL A 240 12.13 22.55 -0.89
N GLY A 241 12.92 21.69 -0.23
CA GLY A 241 13.03 20.26 -0.55
C GLY A 241 11.66 19.57 -0.64
N PRO A 242 10.82 19.60 0.41
CA PRO A 242 9.49 19.02 0.37
C PRO A 242 8.59 19.62 -0.74
N LEU A 243 8.73 20.91 -1.05
CA LEU A 243 7.95 21.54 -2.13
C LEU A 243 8.32 20.99 -3.51
N ILE A 244 9.61 20.70 -3.75
CA ILE A 244 10.05 20.05 -4.99
C ILE A 244 9.49 18.63 -5.07
N ALA A 245 9.42 17.90 -3.95
CA ALA A 245 8.82 16.56 -3.92
C ALA A 245 7.31 16.58 -4.25
N ILE A 246 6.58 17.64 -3.88
CA ILE A 246 5.17 17.81 -4.30
C ILE A 246 5.06 17.81 -5.83
N LEU A 247 6.03 18.47 -6.50
CA LEU A 247 6.07 18.67 -7.95
C LEU A 247 6.74 17.51 -8.70
N SER A 248 7.55 16.67 -8.05
CA SER A 248 8.33 15.62 -8.72
C SER A 248 7.46 14.43 -9.17
N PHE A 249 6.26 14.26 -8.61
CA PHE A 249 5.34 13.13 -8.89
C PHE A 249 5.96 11.74 -8.70
N VAL A 250 7.09 11.62 -7.98
CA VAL A 250 7.79 10.35 -7.83
C VAL A 250 7.45 9.69 -6.49
N CYS A 251 7.38 8.36 -6.47
CA CYS A 251 7.20 7.56 -5.26
C CYS A 251 8.46 7.58 -4.37
N SER A 252 8.31 7.16 -3.11
CA SER A 252 9.41 7.07 -2.11
C SER A 252 10.74 6.55 -2.66
N ILE A 253 10.70 5.44 -3.41
CA ILE A 253 11.88 4.81 -3.99
C ILE A 253 12.44 5.62 -5.16
N GLY A 254 11.57 6.11 -6.06
CA GLY A 254 12.02 6.90 -7.20
C GLY A 254 12.44 8.32 -6.81
N ASN A 255 12.09 8.81 -5.62
CA ASN A 255 12.64 10.03 -5.06
C ASN A 255 14.13 9.86 -4.72
N VAL A 256 14.63 8.65 -4.42
CA VAL A 256 16.05 8.49 -4.04
C VAL A 256 17.02 8.89 -5.16
N PRO A 257 16.86 8.46 -6.42
CA PRO A 257 17.66 8.97 -7.53
C PRO A 257 17.61 10.49 -7.69
N LEU A 258 16.44 11.11 -7.50
CA LEU A 258 16.30 12.56 -7.55
C LEU A 258 16.98 13.23 -6.34
N ALA A 259 16.86 12.67 -5.15
CA ALA A 259 17.55 13.10 -3.94
C ALA A 259 19.07 13.08 -4.12
N ALA A 260 19.59 12.06 -4.82
CA ALA A 260 20.99 11.96 -5.17
C ALA A 260 21.44 13.04 -6.16
N ALA A 261 20.62 13.35 -7.18
CA ALA A 261 20.88 14.46 -8.09
C ALA A 261 20.86 15.83 -7.37
N LEU A 262 19.91 16.01 -6.44
CA LEU A 262 19.78 17.17 -5.56
C LEU A 262 21.01 17.31 -4.64
N TRP A 263 21.48 16.22 -4.03
CA TRP A 263 22.69 16.20 -3.22
C TRP A 263 23.94 16.57 -4.04
N LYS A 264 24.06 16.06 -5.26
CA LYS A 264 25.12 16.45 -6.20
C LYS A 264 25.03 17.93 -6.59
N GLY A 265 23.81 18.47 -6.66
CA GLY A 265 23.52 19.89 -6.88
C GLY A 265 23.86 20.81 -5.70
N GLY A 266 24.41 20.30 -4.60
CA GLY A 266 24.92 21.13 -3.49
C GLY A 266 23.88 21.51 -2.44
N ILE A 267 22.70 20.88 -2.43
CA ILE A 267 21.69 21.08 -1.38
C ILE A 267 22.22 20.58 -0.04
N SER A 268 21.79 21.23 1.05
CA SER A 268 22.19 20.81 2.40
C SER A 268 21.72 19.39 2.72
N PHE A 269 22.41 18.73 3.65
CA PHE A 269 22.08 17.36 4.04
C PHE A 269 20.63 17.22 4.53
N GLY A 270 20.18 18.12 5.40
CA GLY A 270 18.80 18.16 5.89
C GLY A 270 17.79 18.48 4.78
N GLY A 271 18.17 19.32 3.80
CA GLY A 271 17.34 19.60 2.63
C GLY A 271 17.04 18.33 1.84
N VAL A 272 18.07 17.54 1.54
CA VAL A 272 17.92 16.25 0.85
C VAL A 272 17.09 15.27 1.68
N VAL A 273 17.35 15.17 2.99
CA VAL A 273 16.59 14.30 3.90
C VAL A 273 15.11 14.71 3.95
N SER A 274 14.81 16.01 4.05
CA SER A 274 13.42 16.49 4.04
C SER A 274 12.71 16.24 2.71
N PHE A 275 13.43 16.30 1.59
CA PHE A 275 12.92 15.95 0.27
C PHE A 275 12.56 14.45 0.19
N ILE A 276 13.41 13.56 0.73
CA ILE A 276 13.15 12.12 0.77
C ILE A 276 11.88 11.84 1.61
N PHE A 277 11.72 12.52 2.74
CA PHE A 277 10.52 12.35 3.59
C PHE A 277 9.21 12.82 2.95
N ALA A 278 9.27 13.65 1.91
CA ALA A 278 8.10 14.31 1.34
C ALA A 278 7.28 13.46 0.34
N ASP A 279 7.51 12.16 0.29
CA ASP A 279 6.76 11.22 -0.54
C ASP A 279 5.25 11.15 -0.20
N LEU A 280 4.88 11.47 1.04
CA LEU A 280 3.49 11.55 1.51
C LEU A 280 2.77 12.86 1.19
N ILE A 281 3.43 13.85 0.58
CA ILE A 281 2.81 15.12 0.18
C ILE A 281 2.79 15.34 -1.34
N THR A 282 3.11 14.31 -2.13
CA THR A 282 3.02 14.37 -3.60
C THR A 282 1.62 14.76 -4.08
N LEU A 283 1.54 15.51 -5.19
CA LEU A 283 0.26 15.99 -5.73
C LEU A 283 -0.80 14.87 -5.93
N PRO A 284 -0.47 13.69 -6.49
CA PRO A 284 -1.43 12.60 -6.62
C PRO A 284 -2.00 12.14 -5.27
N LEU A 285 -1.16 12.09 -4.23
CA LEU A 285 -1.58 11.66 -2.91
C LEU A 285 -2.43 12.73 -2.22
N LEU A 286 -2.10 14.01 -2.39
CA LEU A 286 -2.95 15.12 -1.94
C LEU A 286 -4.34 15.09 -2.59
N LEU A 287 -4.43 14.73 -3.87
CA LEU A 287 -5.72 14.53 -4.56
C LEU A 287 -6.51 13.35 -3.97
N ILE A 288 -5.81 12.29 -3.54
CA ILE A 288 -6.41 11.15 -2.83
C ILE A 288 -6.90 11.57 -1.44
N TYR A 289 -6.09 12.29 -0.66
CA TYR A 289 -6.50 12.81 0.64
C TYR A 289 -7.68 13.75 0.53
N ARG A 290 -7.69 14.65 -0.47
CA ARG A 290 -8.82 15.54 -0.76
C ARG A 290 -10.09 14.73 -0.95
N ARG A 291 -9.97 13.61 -1.66
CA ARG A 291 -11.10 12.73 -1.91
C ARG A 291 -11.52 11.94 -0.66
N PHE A 292 -10.60 11.58 0.23
CA PHE A 292 -10.90 10.85 1.46
C PHE A 292 -11.49 11.74 2.55
N TYR A 293 -10.89 12.89 2.80
CA TYR A 293 -11.16 13.70 4.00
C TYR A 293 -11.72 15.10 3.69
N GLY A 294 -11.83 15.46 2.41
CA GLY A 294 -12.23 16.81 1.98
C GLY A 294 -11.09 17.83 2.03
N TRP A 295 -11.31 18.98 1.38
CA TRP A 295 -10.29 20.02 1.20
C TRP A 295 -9.70 20.58 2.50
N ALA A 296 -10.56 20.91 3.47
CA ALA A 296 -10.12 21.51 4.72
C ALA A 296 -9.19 20.58 5.51
N MET A 297 -9.43 19.26 5.46
CA MET A 297 -8.58 18.29 6.13
C MET A 297 -7.28 18.05 5.35
N THR A 298 -7.35 17.98 4.02
CA THR A 298 -6.14 17.83 3.18
C THR A 298 -5.15 18.95 3.35
N LEU A 299 -5.61 20.21 3.41
CA LEU A 299 -4.71 21.35 3.64
C LEU A 299 -4.05 21.28 5.02
N ARG A 300 -4.76 20.78 6.04
CA ARG A 300 -4.19 20.53 7.38
C ARG A 300 -3.17 19.39 7.37
N ILE A 301 -3.46 18.29 6.68
CA ILE A 301 -2.51 17.17 6.50
C ILE A 301 -1.27 17.68 5.78
N LEU A 302 -1.43 18.41 4.67
CA LEU A 302 -0.33 19.01 3.92
C LEU A 302 0.53 19.91 4.81
N ALA A 303 -0.07 20.87 5.50
CA ALA A 303 0.66 21.80 6.36
C ALA A 303 1.37 21.08 7.51
N ALA A 304 0.71 20.10 8.15
CA ALA A 304 1.31 19.32 9.24
C ALA A 304 2.49 18.50 8.73
N PHE A 305 2.31 17.73 7.65
CA PHE A 305 3.34 16.85 7.12
C PHE A 305 4.52 17.66 6.60
N TRP A 306 4.26 18.70 5.82
CA TRP A 306 5.31 19.59 5.31
C TRP A 306 6.15 20.20 6.44
N LEU A 307 5.51 20.74 7.48
CA LEU A 307 6.22 21.31 8.62
C LEU A 307 7.01 20.26 9.39
N VAL A 308 6.40 19.10 9.65
CA VAL A 308 7.03 18.00 10.38
C VAL A 308 8.23 17.42 9.63
N MET A 309 8.14 17.26 8.31
CA MET A 309 9.23 16.80 7.44
C MET A 309 10.38 17.81 7.39
N ALA A 310 10.08 19.11 7.26
CA ALA A 310 11.08 20.17 7.24
C ALA A 310 11.84 20.24 8.59
N ILE A 311 11.11 20.23 9.71
CA ILE A 311 11.72 20.24 11.05
C ILE A 311 12.51 18.95 11.31
N ALA A 312 12.00 17.78 10.90
CA ALA A 312 12.71 16.51 11.04
C ALA A 312 14.01 16.50 10.23
N GLY A 313 14.00 17.00 9.00
CA GLY A 313 15.19 17.14 8.17
C GLY A 313 16.24 18.06 8.81
N LEU A 314 15.81 19.22 9.32
CA LEU A 314 16.69 20.17 10.00
C LEU A 314 17.27 19.60 11.30
N ALA A 315 16.43 18.95 12.11
CA ALA A 315 16.85 18.30 13.35
C ALA A 315 17.86 17.18 13.07
N THR A 316 17.63 16.39 12.01
CA THR A 316 18.54 15.33 11.60
C THR A 316 19.87 15.89 11.12
N GLU A 317 19.87 16.98 10.33
CA GLU A 317 21.09 17.69 9.93
C GLU A 317 21.89 18.17 11.13
N TYR A 318 21.24 18.81 12.11
CA TYR A 318 21.93 19.27 13.31
C TYR A 318 22.52 18.13 14.14
N LEU A 319 21.74 17.06 14.37
CA LEU A 319 22.20 15.88 15.10
C LEU A 319 23.42 15.22 14.42
N PHE A 320 23.36 15.05 13.10
CA PHE A 320 24.46 14.47 12.32
C PHE A 320 25.65 15.41 12.25
N GLY A 321 25.43 16.72 12.18
CA GLY A 321 26.48 17.74 12.19
C GLY A 321 27.27 17.72 13.49
N VAL A 322 26.58 17.67 14.64
CA VAL A 322 27.23 17.55 15.96
C VAL A 322 27.98 16.23 16.10
N ALA A 323 27.43 15.14 15.55
CA ALA A 323 28.08 13.83 15.58
C ALA A 323 29.21 13.66 14.54
N GLY A 324 29.42 14.64 13.65
CA GLY A 324 30.39 14.53 12.55
C GLY A 324 30.03 13.46 11.51
N LEU A 325 28.74 13.12 11.38
CA LEU A 325 28.23 12.07 10.52
C LEU A 325 27.72 12.58 9.16
N ILE A 326 27.75 13.88 8.90
CA ILE A 326 27.39 14.44 7.59
C ILE A 326 28.46 14.01 6.57
N PRO A 327 28.07 13.42 5.41
CA PRO A 327 29.04 13.06 4.37
C PRO A 327 29.86 14.27 3.92
N ALA A 328 31.19 14.19 4.07
CA ALA A 328 32.11 15.27 3.71
C ALA A 328 32.37 15.41 2.20
N THR A 329 31.99 14.38 1.42
CA THR A 329 32.20 14.34 -0.03
C THR A 329 30.88 14.14 -0.76
N HIS A 330 30.57 15.01 -1.71
CA HIS A 330 29.53 14.76 -2.70
C HIS A 330 30.07 13.71 -3.68
N PRO A 331 29.42 12.53 -3.85
CA PRO A 331 29.90 11.52 -4.79
C PRO A 331 29.98 12.13 -6.21
N ALA A 332 31.13 11.96 -6.87
CA ALA A 332 31.37 12.52 -8.21
C ALA A 332 30.40 11.94 -9.26
N GLU A 333 30.03 10.67 -9.08
CA GLU A 333 29.04 9.96 -9.87
C GLU A 333 27.97 9.37 -8.95
N VAL A 334 26.70 9.67 -9.26
CA VAL A 334 25.52 9.16 -8.55
C VAL A 334 25.22 7.71 -8.96
N VAL A 335 25.55 7.37 -10.21
CA VAL A 335 25.39 6.04 -10.81
C VAL A 335 26.49 5.86 -11.84
N GLN A 336 27.08 4.66 -11.85
CA GLN A 336 28.05 4.24 -12.87
C GLN A 336 27.27 3.95 -14.16
N PRO A 337 27.49 4.66 -15.28
CA PRO A 337 26.73 4.46 -16.52
C PRO A 337 27.22 3.23 -17.30
N SER A 338 27.77 2.22 -16.63
CA SER A 338 28.33 1.03 -17.26
C SER A 338 28.13 -0.21 -16.40
N PHE A 339 28.03 -1.36 -17.07
CA PHE A 339 27.90 -2.64 -16.38
C PHE A 339 29.21 -3.01 -15.72
N GLN A 340 29.17 -3.33 -14.43
CA GLN A 340 30.32 -3.81 -13.67
C GLN A 340 30.00 -5.13 -12.98
N TRP A 341 30.98 -6.03 -12.91
CA TRP A 341 30.88 -7.27 -12.15
C TRP A 341 31.14 -7.02 -10.66
N ASN A 342 30.24 -6.26 -10.04
CA ASN A 342 30.27 -5.93 -8.62
C ASN A 342 29.16 -6.72 -7.88
N TYR A 343 29.10 -6.52 -6.55
CA TYR A 343 28.10 -7.17 -5.71
C TYR A 343 26.65 -6.86 -6.17
N THR A 344 26.38 -5.63 -6.64
CA THR A 344 25.06 -5.22 -7.16
C THR A 344 24.63 -6.09 -8.33
N THR A 345 25.52 -6.35 -9.29
CA THR A 345 25.25 -7.24 -10.42
C THR A 345 24.98 -8.67 -9.97
N TYR A 346 25.76 -9.22 -9.04
CA TYR A 346 25.50 -10.57 -8.52
C TYR A 346 24.17 -10.67 -7.78
N LEU A 347 23.84 -9.67 -6.94
CA LEU A 347 22.55 -9.60 -6.26
C LEU A 347 21.39 -9.44 -7.24
N ASN A 348 21.53 -8.63 -8.29
CA ASN A 348 20.53 -8.51 -9.34
C ASN A 348 20.23 -9.85 -10.01
N LEU A 349 21.25 -10.64 -10.34
CA LEU A 349 21.06 -11.97 -10.93
C LEU A 349 20.34 -12.93 -9.97
N ILE A 350 20.71 -12.92 -8.69
CA ILE A 350 20.04 -13.74 -7.66
C ILE A 350 18.57 -13.33 -7.52
N PHE A 351 18.31 -12.03 -7.38
CA PHE A 351 16.96 -11.52 -7.18
C PHE A 351 16.09 -11.60 -8.43
N LEU A 352 16.66 -11.58 -9.64
CA LEU A 352 15.94 -11.94 -10.85
C LEU A 352 15.49 -13.42 -10.83
N GLY A 353 16.31 -14.31 -10.27
CA GLY A 353 15.92 -15.69 -9.99
C GLY A 353 14.77 -15.78 -8.97
N VAL A 354 14.86 -15.03 -7.86
CA VAL A 354 13.79 -14.92 -6.86
C VAL A 354 12.51 -14.37 -7.48
N PHE A 355 12.61 -13.33 -8.31
CA PHE A 355 11.49 -12.75 -9.03
C PHE A 355 10.84 -13.78 -9.97
N GLY A 356 11.65 -14.57 -10.70
CA GLY A 356 11.16 -15.68 -11.50
C GLY A 356 10.39 -16.72 -10.67
N ALA A 357 10.89 -17.06 -9.49
CA ALA A 357 10.21 -17.97 -8.56
C ALA A 357 8.89 -17.39 -8.02
N LEU A 358 8.88 -16.11 -7.63
CA LEU A 358 7.67 -15.40 -7.22
C LEU A 358 6.64 -15.35 -8.36
N TYR A 359 7.08 -15.06 -9.58
CA TYR A 359 6.20 -15.04 -10.74
C TYR A 359 5.62 -16.42 -11.04
N TRP A 360 6.42 -17.49 -10.89
CA TRP A 360 5.95 -18.87 -11.02
C TRP A 360 4.92 -19.23 -9.94
N LEU A 361 5.18 -18.87 -8.67
CA LEU A 361 4.24 -19.04 -7.55
C LEU A 361 2.92 -18.32 -7.81
N HIS A 362 2.98 -17.07 -8.26
CA HIS A 362 1.82 -16.27 -8.61
C HIS A 362 1.01 -16.91 -9.75
N ARG A 363 1.68 -17.35 -10.82
CA ARG A 363 1.03 -17.98 -11.97
C ARG A 363 0.36 -19.31 -11.61
N ASN A 364 0.94 -20.04 -10.66
CA ASN A 364 0.44 -21.33 -10.19
C ASN A 364 -0.45 -21.23 -8.93
N ARG A 365 -0.87 -20.02 -8.53
CA ARG A 365 -1.61 -19.79 -7.28
C ARG A 365 -2.82 -20.69 -7.12
N VAL A 366 -3.60 -20.89 -8.19
CA VAL A 366 -4.81 -21.72 -8.17
C VAL A 366 -4.47 -23.18 -7.89
N ARG A 367 -3.38 -23.71 -8.49
CA ARG A 367 -2.91 -25.08 -8.26
C ARG A 367 -2.38 -25.28 -6.85
N LEU A 368 -1.81 -24.24 -6.25
CA LEU A 368 -1.24 -24.26 -4.92
C LEU A 368 -2.27 -23.98 -3.81
N GLY A 369 -3.55 -23.79 -4.17
CA GLY A 369 -4.63 -23.45 -3.24
C GLY A 369 -4.63 -21.99 -2.78
N GLY A 370 -3.84 -21.12 -3.41
CA GLY A 370 -3.80 -19.68 -3.19
C GLY A 370 -4.77 -18.91 -4.10
N GLY A 371 -5.12 -17.68 -3.72
CA GLY A 371 -5.94 -16.76 -4.51
C GLY A 371 -7.46 -16.96 -4.45
N ALA A 372 -7.97 -18.03 -3.82
CA ALA A 372 -9.41 -18.28 -3.70
C ALA A 372 -10.13 -17.22 -2.83
N GLN A 373 -9.42 -16.63 -1.87
CA GLN A 373 -9.95 -15.62 -0.94
C GLN A 373 -9.86 -14.19 -1.50
N TYR A 374 -9.26 -13.98 -2.67
CA TYR A 374 -8.92 -12.66 -3.18
C TYR A 374 -9.45 -12.43 -4.60
N ALA A 375 -9.56 -11.15 -4.97
CA ALA A 375 -10.00 -10.68 -6.27
C ALA A 375 -9.21 -9.43 -6.66
N ILE A 376 -9.10 -9.16 -7.96
CA ILE A 376 -8.46 -7.94 -8.49
C ILE A 376 -9.56 -6.97 -8.91
N ASP A 377 -9.50 -5.73 -8.41
CA ASP A 377 -10.37 -4.65 -8.85
C ASP A 377 -10.08 -4.34 -10.34
N PRO A 378 -11.05 -4.51 -11.26
CA PRO A 378 -10.81 -4.35 -12.70
C PRO A 378 -10.62 -2.89 -13.14
N VAL A 379 -10.94 -1.92 -12.28
CA VAL A 379 -10.82 -0.49 -12.59
C VAL A 379 -9.45 0.07 -12.25
N CYS A 380 -8.87 -0.36 -11.13
CA CYS A 380 -7.59 0.16 -10.64
C CYS A 380 -6.48 -0.89 -10.53
N GLY A 381 -6.79 -2.18 -10.63
CA GLY A 381 -5.83 -3.27 -10.47
C GLY A 381 -5.49 -3.62 -9.02
N MET A 382 -6.13 -2.98 -8.04
CA MET A 382 -5.87 -3.24 -6.62
C MET A 382 -6.41 -4.61 -6.20
N GLN A 383 -5.59 -5.40 -5.52
CA GLN A 383 -6.02 -6.66 -4.93
C GLN A 383 -6.88 -6.41 -3.68
N VAL A 384 -8.04 -7.08 -3.64
CA VAL A 384 -8.98 -7.04 -2.52
C VAL A 384 -9.27 -8.43 -2.02
N GLU A 385 -9.35 -8.58 -0.70
CA GLU A 385 -9.86 -9.80 -0.08
C GLU A 385 -11.37 -9.85 -0.28
N ARG A 386 -11.89 -10.94 -0.87
CA ARG A 386 -13.32 -11.07 -1.22
C ARG A 386 -14.22 -10.84 -0.02
N GLN A 387 -13.80 -11.29 1.16
CA GLN A 387 -14.53 -11.15 2.42
C GLN A 387 -14.49 -9.74 3.01
N LEU A 388 -13.50 -8.92 2.64
CA LEU A 388 -13.30 -7.56 3.17
C LEU A 388 -13.39 -6.49 2.07
N ALA A 389 -13.85 -6.86 0.87
CA ALA A 389 -13.89 -5.97 -0.27
C ALA A 389 -14.85 -4.80 0.02
N PRO A 390 -14.39 -3.54 -0.03
CA PRO A 390 -15.22 -2.38 0.28
C PRO A 390 -16.46 -2.24 -0.62
N ALA A 391 -16.43 -2.79 -1.83
CA ALA A 391 -17.58 -2.85 -2.71
C ALA A 391 -17.54 -4.10 -3.61
N SER A 392 -18.71 -4.58 -4.05
CA SER A 392 -18.84 -5.65 -5.04
C SER A 392 -20.08 -5.46 -5.91
N VAL A 393 -20.09 -6.06 -7.10
CA VAL A 393 -21.24 -6.12 -8.02
C VAL A 393 -21.33 -7.54 -8.57
N ARG A 394 -22.55 -8.09 -8.61
CA ARG A 394 -22.83 -9.37 -9.25
C ARG A 394 -23.14 -9.15 -10.74
N ARG A 395 -22.43 -9.87 -11.62
CA ARG A 395 -22.65 -9.85 -13.07
C ARG A 395 -22.79 -11.30 -13.54
N GLY A 396 -24.02 -11.72 -13.83
CA GLY A 396 -24.33 -13.14 -14.05
C GLY A 396 -23.98 -13.96 -12.80
N ASP A 397 -23.19 -15.02 -13.00
CA ASP A 397 -22.71 -15.88 -11.90
C ASP A 397 -21.41 -15.41 -11.25
N GLN A 398 -20.77 -14.36 -11.77
CA GLN A 398 -19.53 -13.86 -11.21
C GLN A 398 -19.77 -12.63 -10.31
N THR A 399 -19.18 -12.63 -9.12
CA THR A 399 -19.11 -11.44 -8.26
C THR A 399 -17.79 -10.73 -8.52
N VAL A 400 -17.88 -9.49 -9.00
CA VAL A 400 -16.73 -8.60 -9.19
C VAL A 400 -16.53 -7.79 -7.91
N PHE A 401 -15.31 -7.75 -7.39
CA PHE A 401 -14.96 -7.06 -6.15
C PHE A 401 -14.12 -5.81 -6.44
N PHE A 402 -14.27 -4.77 -5.63
CA PHE A 402 -13.66 -3.46 -5.84
C PHE A 402 -13.03 -2.92 -4.56
N CYS A 403 -11.93 -2.17 -4.70
CA CYS A 403 -11.21 -1.52 -3.61
C CYS A 403 -11.96 -0.32 -3.01
N SER A 404 -12.96 0.20 -3.73
CA SER A 404 -13.79 1.30 -3.29
C SER A 404 -15.09 1.36 -4.07
N ASP A 405 -16.09 2.02 -3.49
CA ASP A 405 -17.37 2.31 -4.14
C ASP A 405 -17.19 2.99 -5.50
N ARG A 406 -16.22 3.90 -5.66
CA ARG A 406 -16.02 4.57 -6.97
C ARG A 406 -15.48 3.64 -8.04
N CYS A 407 -14.67 2.65 -7.69
CA CYS A 407 -14.20 1.67 -8.67
C CYS A 407 -15.39 0.81 -9.12
N ARG A 408 -16.27 0.43 -8.19
CA ARG A 408 -17.58 -0.15 -8.54
C ARG A 408 -18.38 0.79 -9.44
N ASP A 409 -18.55 2.06 -9.08
CA ASP A 409 -19.39 2.99 -9.83
C ASP A 409 -18.84 3.29 -11.23
N ARG A 410 -17.51 3.41 -11.38
CA ARG A 410 -16.86 3.52 -12.70
C ARG A 410 -17.06 2.27 -13.54
N PHE A 411 -16.97 1.10 -12.91
CA PHE A 411 -17.21 -0.18 -13.58
C PHE A 411 -18.68 -0.31 -14.01
N VAL A 412 -19.63 0.05 -13.16
CA VAL A 412 -21.08 0.03 -13.48
C VAL A 412 -21.42 1.03 -14.58
N ALA A 413 -20.79 2.21 -14.57
CA ALA A 413 -21.03 3.25 -15.57
C ALA A 413 -20.49 2.91 -16.96
N ASN A 414 -19.42 2.11 -17.07
CA ASN A 414 -18.83 1.70 -18.34
C ASN A 414 -18.14 0.33 -18.22
N PRO A 415 -18.88 -0.78 -18.10
CA PRO A 415 -18.31 -2.09 -17.81
C PRO A 415 -17.42 -2.58 -18.95
N ASP A 416 -17.82 -2.37 -20.21
CA ASP A 416 -17.11 -2.86 -21.39
C ASP A 416 -15.68 -2.32 -21.50
N ARG A 417 -15.41 -1.13 -20.94
CA ARG A 417 -14.08 -0.53 -20.90
C ARG A 417 -13.09 -1.28 -20.01
N PHE A 418 -13.59 -2.01 -19.00
CA PHE A 418 -12.77 -2.69 -18.00
C PHE A 418 -12.75 -4.21 -18.18
N VAL A 419 -13.55 -4.74 -19.11
CA VAL A 419 -13.65 -6.18 -19.40
C VAL A 419 -12.41 -6.71 -20.14
N THR A 420 -11.58 -5.86 -20.75
CA THR A 420 -10.43 -6.29 -21.57
C THR A 420 -9.11 -6.49 -20.80
N ALA A 421 -9.11 -6.38 -19.46
CA ALA A 421 -7.88 -6.43 -18.64
C ALA A 421 -7.77 -7.67 -17.72
N GLN A 422 -8.51 -8.75 -18.01
CA GLN A 422 -8.15 -10.06 -17.47
C GLN A 422 -7.25 -10.77 -18.49
N PRO A 423 -6.02 -11.18 -18.15
CA PRO A 423 -5.41 -12.30 -18.85
C PRO A 423 -6.40 -13.45 -18.71
N ALA A 424 -6.78 -14.06 -19.82
CA ALA A 424 -7.63 -15.23 -19.85
C ALA A 424 -7.07 -16.28 -18.87
N MET A 425 -7.59 -16.30 -17.65
CA MET A 425 -7.68 -17.51 -16.89
C MET A 425 -8.73 -18.30 -17.63
N THR A 426 -8.26 -19.28 -18.39
CA THR A 426 -9.09 -20.33 -18.95
C THR A 426 -9.89 -20.93 -17.81
N ASP A 427 -11.14 -20.49 -17.65
CA ASP A 427 -12.18 -21.29 -17.05
C ASP A 427 -12.27 -22.53 -17.96
N GLN A 428 -11.58 -23.60 -17.56
CA GLN A 428 -11.95 -24.89 -18.08
C GLN A 428 -13.29 -25.25 -17.46
N PRO A 429 -14.24 -25.76 -18.27
CA PRO A 429 -15.59 -26.03 -17.81
C PRO A 429 -15.53 -27.04 -16.68
N GLU A 430 -15.98 -26.59 -15.51
CA GLU A 430 -16.21 -27.42 -14.35
C GLU A 430 -17.04 -28.63 -14.77
N SER A 431 -16.54 -29.82 -14.39
CA SER A 431 -17.13 -31.09 -14.77
C SER A 431 -18.61 -31.12 -14.40
N ARG A 432 -19.46 -31.16 -15.43
CA ARG A 432 -20.89 -31.38 -15.33
C ARG A 432 -21.13 -32.74 -14.67
N ARG A 433 -21.33 -32.78 -13.35
CA ARG A 433 -21.98 -33.92 -12.69
C ARG A 433 -23.49 -33.81 -12.94
N PRO A 434 -24.20 -34.93 -13.19
CA PRO A 434 -25.63 -34.89 -13.44
C PRO A 434 -26.42 -34.59 -12.15
N SER A 435 -27.21 -33.50 -12.21
CA SER A 435 -28.48 -33.20 -11.51
C SER A 435 -28.80 -33.92 -10.19
N MET A 436 -28.81 -33.18 -9.08
CA MET A 436 -29.59 -33.49 -7.87
C MET A 436 -30.44 -32.28 -7.48
N SER A 437 -31.71 -32.51 -7.13
CA SER A 437 -32.70 -31.47 -6.85
C SER A 437 -32.29 -30.60 -5.65
N GLU A 438 -31.78 -29.42 -5.96
CA GLU A 438 -31.56 -28.32 -5.01
C GLU A 438 -32.79 -28.10 -4.12
N GLN A 439 -32.58 -27.99 -2.80
CA GLN A 439 -33.64 -27.75 -1.81
C GLN A 439 -33.52 -26.33 -1.26
N ILE A 440 -34.62 -25.71 -0.83
CA ILE A 440 -34.62 -24.35 -0.29
C ILE A 440 -34.71 -24.40 1.24
N ASP A 441 -33.78 -23.73 1.93
CA ASP A 441 -33.86 -23.51 3.37
C ASP A 441 -35.08 -22.62 3.70
N PRO A 442 -36.08 -23.11 4.45
CA PRO A 442 -37.34 -22.41 4.67
C PRO A 442 -37.21 -21.18 5.59
N ILE A 443 -36.08 -21.00 6.29
CA ILE A 443 -35.85 -19.86 7.19
C ILE A 443 -35.30 -18.66 6.42
N CYS A 444 -34.36 -18.90 5.52
CA CYS A 444 -33.62 -17.82 4.85
C CYS A 444 -33.79 -17.78 3.32
N GLY A 445 -34.39 -18.81 2.72
CA GLY A 445 -34.59 -18.92 1.27
C GLY A 445 -33.33 -19.31 0.50
N MET A 446 -32.26 -19.73 1.18
CA MET A 446 -31.02 -20.13 0.54
C MET A 446 -31.15 -21.51 -0.08
N THR A 447 -30.66 -21.67 -1.31
CA THR A 447 -30.56 -22.97 -1.97
C THR A 447 -29.47 -23.81 -1.30
N VAL A 448 -29.81 -25.04 -0.92
CA VAL A 448 -28.96 -25.99 -0.21
C VAL A 448 -28.97 -27.32 -0.96
N GLU A 449 -27.78 -27.89 -1.15
CA GLU A 449 -27.65 -29.24 -1.67
C GLU A 449 -27.78 -30.26 -0.51
N PRO A 450 -28.69 -31.25 -0.60
CA PRO A 450 -28.98 -32.17 0.51
C PRO A 450 -27.77 -32.89 1.11
N GLU A 451 -26.76 -33.22 0.29
CA GLU A 451 -25.56 -33.95 0.73
C GLU A 451 -24.57 -33.09 1.50
N THR A 452 -24.58 -31.77 1.28
CA THR A 452 -23.65 -30.81 1.91
C THR A 452 -24.34 -29.88 2.90
N ALA A 453 -25.64 -30.08 3.14
CA ALA A 453 -26.44 -29.30 4.07
C ALA A 453 -25.81 -29.29 5.47
N ALA A 454 -25.61 -28.08 6.02
CA ALA A 454 -24.99 -27.90 7.33
C ALA A 454 -25.85 -28.49 8.48
N ALA A 455 -27.16 -28.63 8.26
CA ALA A 455 -28.06 -29.34 9.15
C ALA A 455 -29.31 -29.85 8.41
N LYS A 456 -29.96 -30.87 8.97
CA LYS A 456 -31.24 -31.42 8.51
C LYS A 456 -32.21 -31.64 9.67
N ARG A 457 -33.51 -31.50 9.42
CA ARG A 457 -34.61 -31.79 10.37
C ARG A 457 -35.74 -32.50 9.66
N GLU A 458 -36.45 -33.33 10.41
CA GLU A 458 -37.66 -33.98 9.93
C GLU A 458 -38.86 -33.41 10.68
N TYR A 459 -39.87 -32.96 9.96
CA TYR A 459 -41.09 -32.39 10.53
C TYR A 459 -42.29 -32.73 9.64
N ALA A 460 -43.37 -33.23 10.23
CA ALA A 460 -44.58 -33.68 9.53
C ALA A 460 -44.31 -34.66 8.36
N GLY A 461 -43.33 -35.56 8.51
CA GLY A 461 -42.96 -36.55 7.50
C GLY A 461 -42.15 -36.01 6.31
N LYS A 462 -41.70 -34.75 6.37
CA LYS A 462 -40.84 -34.13 5.34
C LYS A 462 -39.47 -33.77 5.93
N THR A 463 -38.41 -34.01 5.16
CA THR A 463 -37.04 -33.60 5.52
C THR A 463 -36.77 -32.18 5.02
N TYR A 464 -36.30 -31.31 5.92
CA TYR A 464 -35.87 -29.94 5.64
C TYR A 464 -34.35 -29.83 5.78
N TYR A 465 -33.73 -29.09 4.86
CA TYR A 465 -32.29 -28.89 4.79
C TYR A 465 -31.97 -27.42 5.07
N PHE A 466 -30.92 -27.16 5.85
CA PHE A 466 -30.58 -25.82 6.32
C PHE A 466 -29.16 -25.44 5.93
N CYS A 467 -28.99 -24.16 5.56
CA CYS A 467 -27.70 -23.60 5.19
C CYS A 467 -26.74 -23.45 6.39
N GLY A 468 -27.29 -23.50 7.62
CA GLY A 468 -26.50 -23.40 8.83
C GLY A 468 -27.25 -23.84 10.09
N PRO A 469 -26.51 -24.10 11.19
CA PRO A 469 -27.09 -24.50 12.48
C PRO A 469 -27.99 -23.41 13.10
N GLY A 470 -27.80 -22.14 12.71
CA GLY A 470 -28.69 -21.04 13.11
C GLY A 470 -30.10 -21.17 12.53
N CYS A 471 -30.21 -21.49 11.23
CA CYS A 471 -31.51 -21.73 10.58
C CYS A 471 -32.17 -22.98 11.15
N ALA A 472 -31.44 -24.07 11.37
CA ALA A 472 -31.99 -25.26 12.00
C ALA A 472 -32.54 -24.97 13.41
N LYS A 473 -31.82 -24.21 14.25
CA LYS A 473 -32.31 -23.80 15.57
C LYS A 473 -33.54 -22.90 15.49
N ALA A 474 -33.60 -21.99 14.51
CA ALA A 474 -34.78 -21.15 14.31
C ALA A 474 -36.00 -21.97 13.89
N PHE A 475 -35.80 -22.99 13.05
CA PHE A 475 -36.84 -23.94 12.67
C PHE A 475 -37.31 -24.79 13.86
N ASP A 476 -36.39 -25.26 14.71
CA ASP A 476 -36.70 -26.04 15.92
C ASP A 476 -37.59 -25.25 16.91
N LEU A 477 -37.51 -23.91 16.91
CA LEU A 477 -38.29 -23.05 17.81
C LEU A 477 -39.75 -22.85 17.37
N LYS A 478 -40.02 -22.82 16.05
CA LYS A 478 -41.36 -22.57 15.48
C LYS A 478 -41.53 -23.26 14.11
N PRO A 479 -41.53 -24.60 14.04
CA PRO A 479 -41.50 -25.32 12.77
C PRO A 479 -42.79 -25.09 11.94
N GLU A 480 -43.95 -24.96 12.59
CA GLU A 480 -45.24 -24.66 11.96
C GLU A 480 -45.26 -23.32 11.19
N ALA A 481 -44.44 -22.34 11.57
CA ALA A 481 -44.40 -21.04 10.90
C ALA A 481 -43.65 -21.09 9.56
N PHE A 482 -42.85 -22.13 9.31
CA PHE A 482 -41.93 -22.22 8.17
C PHE A 482 -42.15 -23.46 7.30
N ALA A 483 -42.86 -24.48 7.81
CA ALA A 483 -43.11 -25.73 7.11
C ALA A 483 -44.00 -25.59 5.84
N ASP A 484 -44.83 -24.54 5.76
CA ASP A 484 -45.78 -24.34 4.65
C ASP A 484 -45.37 -23.26 3.62
N THR A 485 -44.24 -22.57 3.83
CA THR A 485 -43.77 -21.53 2.90
C THR A 485 -42.91 -22.10 1.78
N THR A 486 -43.42 -23.06 1.02
CA THR A 486 -42.95 -23.25 -0.37
C THR A 486 -43.48 -22.10 -1.21
N ARG A 487 -42.76 -20.98 -1.27
CA ARG A 487 -42.91 -20.04 -2.38
C ARG A 487 -42.45 -20.76 -3.64
N SER A 488 -43.43 -21.22 -4.42
CA SER A 488 -43.25 -21.91 -5.69
C SER A 488 -42.35 -21.11 -6.64
N ALA A 489 -41.36 -21.83 -7.17
CA ALA A 489 -40.54 -21.68 -8.39
C ALA A 489 -40.43 -20.29 -9.05
#